data_AF-A0A7V2I8Q7-F1
#
_entry.id   AF-A0A7V2I8Q7-F1
#
_cell.length_a   1.000
_cell.length_b   1.000
_cell.length_c   1.000
_cell.angle_alpha   90.00
_cell.angle_beta   90.00
_cell.angle_gamma   90.00
#
_symmetry.space_group_name_H-M   'P 1'
#
loop_
_entity.id
_entity.type
_entity.pdbx_description
1 polymer ?
#
loop_
_entity_poly.entity_id
_entity_poly.type
_entity_poly.pdbx_seq_one_letter_code
_entity_poly.pdbx_strand_id
1 'polypeptide(L)'
;MAFSGGTYEDVGRWLANFLVAHAKRVDPRIEVELDAGGPRAGKSYGAVLLLGDRRSERLEFDHREVADHRGSLAWCRALAERVQGLARELAAPTLTGAAAR
;
A
#
# COMPACT_ATOMS: atom_id res chain seq x y z
N MET A 1 -5.56 -7.87 -26.71
CA MET A 1 -5.47 -9.21 -26.08
C MET A 1 -5.31 -9.01 -24.59
N ALA A 2 -6.27 -9.47 -23.79
CA ALA A 2 -6.20 -9.40 -22.33
C ALA A 2 -5.41 -10.63 -21.83
N PHE A 3 -4.25 -10.40 -21.22
CA PHE A 3 -3.62 -11.44 -20.39
C PHE A 3 -4.52 -11.69 -19.18
N SER A 4 -4.50 -12.91 -18.65
CA SER A 4 -5.16 -13.29 -17.37
C SER A 4 -4.81 -12.35 -16.20
N GLY A 5 -3.79 -11.51 -16.38
CA GLY A 5 -3.32 -10.45 -15.51
C GLY A 5 -4.04 -9.09 -15.59
N GLY A 6 -5.05 -8.86 -16.43
CA GLY A 6 -5.77 -7.56 -16.47
C GLY A 6 -4.92 -6.40 -17.01
N THR A 7 -5.52 -5.22 -17.20
CA THR A 7 -4.79 -4.01 -17.62
C THR A 7 -3.99 -3.39 -16.47
N TYR A 8 -3.05 -2.49 -16.76
CA TYR A 8 -2.35 -1.70 -15.73
C TYR A 8 -3.34 -1.00 -14.79
N GLU A 9 -4.44 -0.47 -15.32
CA GLU A 9 -5.49 0.17 -14.52
C GLU A 9 -6.24 -0.83 -13.63
N ASP A 10 -6.52 -2.03 -14.14
CA ASP A 10 -7.16 -3.09 -13.35
C ASP A 10 -6.26 -3.57 -12.20
N VAL A 11 -4.97 -3.73 -12.48
CA VAL A 11 -3.96 -4.13 -11.49
C VAL A 11 -3.79 -3.03 -10.44
N GLY A 12 -3.72 -1.76 -10.85
CA GLY A 12 -3.67 -0.63 -9.94
C GLY A 12 -4.91 -0.52 -9.06
N ARG A 13 -6.10 -0.74 -9.61
CA ARG A 13 -7.36 -0.76 -8.84
C ARG A 13 -7.39 -1.90 -7.84
N TRP A 14 -6.96 -3.09 -8.24
CA TRP A 14 -6.84 -4.24 -7.32
C TRP A 14 -5.88 -3.92 -6.18
N LEU A 15 -4.70 -3.37 -6.50
CA LEU A 15 -3.69 -3.01 -5.51
C LEU A 15 -4.22 -1.96 -4.53
N ALA A 16 -4.84 -0.88 -5.01
CA ALA A 16 -5.44 0.14 -4.15
C ALA A 16 -6.45 -0.48 -3.16
N ASN A 17 -7.38 -1.30 -3.67
CA ASN A 17 -8.38 -1.97 -2.83
C ASN A 17 -7.73 -2.89 -1.79
N PHE A 18 -6.72 -3.64 -2.18
CA PHE A 18 -5.99 -4.53 -1.28
C PHE A 18 -5.33 -3.73 -0.14
N LEU A 19 -4.57 -2.70 -0.48
CA LEU A 19 -3.86 -1.87 0.49
C LEU A 19 -4.83 -1.21 1.47
N VAL A 20 -5.91 -0.59 0.98
CA VAL A 20 -6.95 0.03 1.81
C VAL A 20 -7.59 -1.00 2.75
N ALA A 21 -8.02 -2.15 2.22
CA ALA A 21 -8.69 -3.17 3.01
C ALA A 21 -7.80 -3.75 4.13
N HIS A 22 -6.49 -3.82 3.93
CA HIS A 22 -5.56 -4.31 4.96
C HIS A 22 -5.11 -3.22 5.93
N ALA A 23 -4.97 -1.98 5.49
CA ALA A 23 -4.68 -0.84 6.36
C ALA A 23 -5.84 -0.55 7.33
N LYS A 24 -7.09 -0.53 6.82
CA LYS A 24 -8.30 -0.26 7.63
C LYS A 24 -8.61 -1.31 8.69
N ARG A 25 -8.01 -2.51 8.61
CA ARG A 25 -8.07 -3.51 9.69
C ARG A 25 -7.29 -3.10 10.93
N VAL A 26 -6.32 -2.20 10.80
CA VAL A 26 -5.53 -1.67 11.92
C VAL A 26 -6.21 -0.43 12.50
N ASP A 27 -6.52 0.56 11.67
CA ASP A 27 -7.30 1.74 12.05
C ASP A 27 -8.19 2.15 10.87
N PRO A 28 -9.52 2.24 11.05
CA PRO A 28 -10.46 2.53 9.96
C PRO A 28 -10.27 3.92 9.34
N ARG A 29 -9.59 4.84 10.02
CA ARG A 29 -9.29 6.20 9.55
C ARG A 29 -8.08 6.25 8.62
N ILE A 30 -7.33 5.15 8.49
CA ILE A 30 -6.20 5.11 7.56
C ILE A 30 -6.72 5.09 6.13
N GLU A 31 -6.16 5.97 5.32
CA GLU A 31 -6.37 6.04 3.87
C GLU A 31 -5.10 5.61 3.13
N VAL A 32 -5.24 5.29 1.84
CA VAL A 32 -4.11 4.95 0.97
C VAL A 32 -4.17 5.81 -0.28
N GLU A 33 -3.07 6.50 -0.57
CA GLU A 33 -2.87 7.21 -1.82
C GLU A 33 -2.01 6.34 -2.75
N LEU A 34 -2.53 6.02 -3.93
CA LEU A 34 -1.82 5.29 -4.97
C LEU A 34 -1.40 6.25 -6.10
N ASP A 35 -0.11 6.38 -6.32
CA ASP A 35 0.49 7.08 -7.45
C ASP A 35 0.80 6.09 -8.59
N ALA A 36 0.01 6.17 -9.65
CA ALA A 36 0.16 5.38 -10.87
C ALA A 36 0.49 6.24 -12.11
N GLY A 37 0.81 7.52 -11.91
CA GLY A 37 0.92 8.52 -12.96
C GLY A 37 2.34 8.78 -13.46
N GLY A 38 2.45 9.63 -14.49
CA GLY A 38 3.72 10.20 -14.94
C GLY A 38 4.78 9.14 -15.31
N PRO A 39 6.03 9.24 -14.81
CA PRO A 39 7.10 8.29 -15.11
C PRO A 39 6.80 6.82 -14.74
N ARG A 40 5.80 6.58 -13.88
CA ARG A 40 5.39 5.27 -13.37
C ARG A 40 4.36 4.58 -14.25
N ALA A 41 3.65 5.35 -15.08
CA ALA A 41 2.54 4.84 -15.88
C ALA A 41 2.98 3.62 -16.72
N GLY A 42 2.25 2.51 -16.56
CA GLY A 42 2.53 1.24 -17.23
C GLY A 42 3.70 0.42 -16.67
N LYS A 43 4.41 0.90 -15.64
CA LYS A 43 5.63 0.28 -15.10
C LYS A 43 5.57 -0.05 -13.62
N SER A 44 5.12 0.89 -12.80
CA SER A 44 5.14 0.74 -11.34
C SER A 44 4.02 1.53 -10.68
N TYR A 45 3.84 1.31 -9.38
CA TYR A 45 2.95 2.07 -8.51
C TYR A 45 3.71 2.54 -7.28
N GLY A 46 3.46 3.77 -6.84
CA GLY A 46 3.82 4.24 -5.51
C GLY A 46 2.60 4.19 -4.60
N ALA A 47 2.74 3.79 -3.35
CA ALA A 47 1.66 3.89 -2.36
C ALA A 47 2.14 4.52 -1.06
N VAL A 48 1.28 5.32 -0.42
CA VAL A 48 1.53 5.92 0.89
C VAL A 48 0.27 5.74 1.75
N LEU A 49 0.45 5.30 3.00
CA LEU A 49 -0.62 5.28 3.99
C LEU A 49 -0.71 6.64 4.67
N LEU A 50 -1.94 7.10 4.92
CA LEU A 50 -2.26 8.40 5.49
C LEU A 50 -3.10 8.23 6.76
N LEU A 51 -2.77 8.98 7.82
CA LEU A 51 -3.60 9.08 9.02
C LEU A 51 -3.58 10.53 9.53
N GLY A 52 -4.62 11.30 9.20
CA GLY A 52 -4.59 12.75 9.39
C GLY A 52 -3.42 13.37 8.61
N ASP A 53 -2.57 14.14 9.29
CA ASP A 53 -1.38 14.76 8.68
C ASP A 53 -0.16 13.82 8.60
N ARG A 54 -0.27 12.61 9.14
CA ARG A 54 0.84 11.65 9.15
C ARG A 54 0.85 10.82 7.87
N ARG A 55 2.06 10.53 7.39
CA ARG A 55 2.32 9.72 6.20
C ARG A 55 3.30 8.59 6.53
N SER A 56 3.08 7.41 5.97
CA SER A 56 4.05 6.32 6.02
C SER A 56 5.23 6.58 5.08
N GLU A 57 6.26 5.73 5.16
CA GLU A 57 7.19 5.57 4.04
C GLU A 57 6.43 5.17 2.76
N ARG A 58 6.99 5.53 1.60
CA ARG A 58 6.43 5.16 0.30
C ARG A 58 6.77 3.72 -0.02
N LEU A 59 5.73 2.95 -0.32
CA LEU A 59 5.83 1.63 -0.91
C LEU A 59 5.96 1.75 -2.42
N GLU A 60 6.85 0.96 -2.99
CA GLU A 60 7.10 0.89 -4.43
C GLU A 60 6.73 -0.52 -4.92
N PHE A 61 5.97 -0.59 -6.01
CA PHE A 61 5.48 -1.84 -6.57
C PHE A 61 5.75 -1.88 -8.07
N ASP A 62 6.41 -2.93 -8.55
CA ASP A 62 6.51 -3.18 -9.98
C ASP A 62 5.18 -3.71 -10.53
N HIS A 63 4.75 -3.23 -11.69
CA HIS A 63 3.50 -3.65 -12.29
C HIS A 63 3.48 -5.15 -12.60
N ARG A 64 4.57 -5.72 -13.14
CA ARG A 64 4.62 -7.14 -13.51
C ARG A 64 4.58 -8.01 -12.26
N GLU A 65 5.34 -7.64 -11.22
CA GLU A 65 5.33 -8.38 -9.96
C GLU A 65 3.90 -8.47 -9.37
N VAL A 66 3.20 -7.33 -9.29
CA VAL A 66 1.81 -7.32 -8.78
C VAL A 66 0.88 -8.09 -9.71
N ALA A 67 1.05 -7.93 -11.02
CA ALA A 67 0.21 -8.62 -12.01
C ALA A 67 0.34 -10.15 -11.89
N ASP A 68 1.56 -10.65 -11.70
CA ASP A 68 1.89 -12.07 -11.66
C ASP A 68 1.55 -12.71 -10.29
N HIS A 69 1.67 -11.95 -9.20
CA HIS A 69 1.57 -12.52 -7.84
C HIS A 69 0.27 -12.20 -7.09
N ARG A 70 -0.61 -11.32 -7.59
CA ARG A 70 -1.88 -11.01 -6.88
C ARG A 70 -2.84 -12.20 -6.67
N GLY A 71 -2.64 -13.30 -7.40
CA GLY A 71 -3.34 -14.57 -7.19
C GLY A 71 -2.66 -15.51 -6.18
N SER A 72 -1.43 -15.21 -5.75
CA SER A 72 -0.65 -16.02 -4.82
C SER A 72 -1.01 -15.68 -3.38
N LEU A 73 -1.53 -16.66 -2.65
CA LEU A 73 -1.87 -16.50 -1.23
C LEU A 73 -0.65 -16.13 -0.37
N ALA A 74 0.52 -16.72 -0.66
CA ALA A 74 1.74 -16.44 0.09
C ALA A 74 2.20 -14.99 -0.11
N TRP A 75 2.16 -14.50 -1.35
CA TRP A 75 2.53 -13.12 -1.67
C TRP A 75 1.53 -12.13 -1.08
N CYS A 76 0.22 -12.39 -1.22
CA CYS A 76 -0.83 -11.58 -0.61
C CYS A 76 -0.69 -11.53 0.92
N ARG A 77 -0.36 -12.64 1.58
CA ARG A 77 -0.12 -12.66 3.03
C ARG A 77 1.06 -11.77 3.42
N ALA A 78 2.19 -11.90 2.73
CA ALA A 78 3.37 -11.07 3.00
C ALA A 78 3.08 -9.57 2.79
N LEU A 79 2.35 -9.23 1.72
CA LEU A 79 1.93 -7.85 1.47
C LEU A 79 0.98 -7.33 2.56
N ALA A 80 0.02 -8.14 2.98
CA ALA A 80 -0.89 -7.79 4.06
C ALA A 80 -0.15 -7.53 5.38
N GLU A 81 0.80 -8.40 5.74
CA GLU A 81 1.63 -8.26 6.95
C GLU A 81 2.45 -6.96 6.88
N ARG A 82 3.06 -6.65 5.74
CA ARG A 82 3.81 -5.40 5.52
C ARG A 82 2.93 -4.15 5.67
N VAL A 83 1.77 -4.13 5.01
CA VAL A 83 0.83 -2.98 5.06
C VAL A 83 0.32 -2.78 6.48
N GLN A 84 0.00 -3.86 7.19
CA GLN A 84 -0.43 -3.76 8.59
C GLN A 84 0.68 -3.31 9.52
N GLY A 85 1.93 -3.70 9.26
CA GLY A 85 3.10 -3.19 9.98
C GLY A 85 3.19 -1.67 9.89
N LEU A 86 3.19 -1.14 8.66
CA LEU A 86 3.20 0.31 8.42
C LEU A 86 1.99 1.02 9.01
N ALA A 87 0.80 0.43 8.90
CA ALA A 87 -0.40 0.99 9.50
C ALA A 87 -0.30 1.07 11.03
N ARG A 88 0.31 0.08 11.69
CA ARG A 88 0.54 0.09 13.15
C ARG A 88 1.57 1.15 13.54
N GLU A 89 2.66 1.28 12.80
CA GLU A 89 3.65 2.34 13.01
C GLU A 89 3.04 3.73 12.83
N LEU A 90 2.20 3.88 11.82
CA LEU A 90 1.48 5.12 11.53
C LEU A 90 0.41 5.44 12.60
N ALA A 91 -0.25 4.42 13.15
CA ALA A 91 -1.25 4.59 14.22
C ALA A 91 -0.62 4.75 15.62
N ALA A 92 0.59 4.23 15.82
CA ALA A 92 1.30 4.36 17.09
C ALA A 92 1.47 5.85 17.42
N PRO A 93 1.17 6.29 18.65
CA PRO A 93 1.41 7.66 19.05
C PRO A 93 2.89 7.96 18.83
N THR A 94 3.21 9.12 18.26
CA THR A 94 4.58 9.62 18.31
C THR A 94 4.92 9.73 19.79
N LEU A 95 5.74 8.80 20.30
CA LEU A 95 6.34 8.94 21.62
C LEU A 95 7.33 10.09 21.49
N THR A 96 6.80 11.31 21.54
CA THR A 96 7.62 12.48 21.80
C THR A 96 8.16 12.27 23.20
N GLY A 97 9.38 11.73 23.28
CA GLY A 97 10.19 11.77 24.47
C GLY A 97 10.52 13.22 24.80
N ALA A 98 9.54 13.96 25.32
CA ALA A 98 9.78 15.18 26.09
C ALA A 98 10.13 14.74 27.52
N ALA A 99 11.30 14.13 27.64
CA ALA A 99 12.01 13.98 28.90
C ALA A 99 13.43 14.52 28.67
N ALA A 100 13.59 15.84 28.75
CA ALA A 100 14.84 16.48 29.13
C ALA A 100 14.60 17.98 29.41
N ARG A 101 14.35 18.25 30.70
CA ARG A 101 14.65 19.46 31.49
C ARG A 101 14.11 20.81 31.06
#